data_AF-A0A537TQX3-F1
#
_entry.id   AF-A0A537TQX3-F1
#
_cell.length_a   1.000
_cell.length_b   1.000
_cell.length_c   1.000
_cell.angle_alpha   90.00
_cell.angle_beta   90.00
_cell.angle_gamma   90.00
#
_symmetry.space_group_name_H-M   'P 1'
#
loop_
_entity.id
_entity.type
_entity.pdbx_description
1 polymer ?
#
loop_
_entity_poly.entity_id
_entity_poly.type
_entity_poly.pdbx_seq_one_letter_code
_entity_poly.pdbx_strand_id
1 'polypeptide(L)'
;MITMDLEAQKRAAAARALEFVRPGMRLGLGSGSTAKHFVELLAQRVRTGLEVIAVPTSEATRSDAERLGIALTNLDEAPELDLTVDGADEIAPDLSLIKGGGGALLREKIVASASLRMIVIADESKWVSSLGRFPLPVEVVPFGLAATRRAVEAAAADMGCAGPALLRRAKDGHAFVTDGGHWILDAAFERIPDPRSLAERLDGIAGVIEHGLFVGLAHAARELLLALGLAFAVGAGAAAQQPSANAIATAKEVITAKGAGALYSPLVSGVIERTKTVLLQSNPMLGKDLNEVAAKLHAEYASRSAEILTEVAKLYASRFTEQELKDTLAFYKSPLGRKLVAEEPIILDQSMKTAQTWAEGFSQEIMSKIRGEMKKRGHDI
;
A
#
# COMPACT_ATOMS: atom_id res chain seq x y z
N MET A 1 -24.10 -10.02 0.19
CA MET A 1 -22.89 -9.20 0.06
C MET A 1 -23.32 -7.82 -0.36
N ILE A 2 -23.29 -6.83 0.54
CA ILE A 2 -23.31 -5.44 0.11
C ILE A 2 -21.84 -5.09 -0.10
N THR A 3 -21.35 -5.36 -1.31
CA THR A 3 -20.03 -4.93 -1.74
C THR A 3 -19.97 -3.43 -1.52
N MET A 4 -18.96 -2.92 -0.79
CA MET A 4 -18.72 -1.48 -0.77
C MET A 4 -18.58 -1.03 -2.21
N ASP A 5 -19.35 -0.01 -2.61
CA ASP A 5 -19.25 0.53 -3.96
C ASP A 5 -17.78 0.85 -4.29
N LEU A 6 -17.34 0.52 -5.51
CA LEU A 6 -15.93 0.63 -5.89
C LEU A 6 -15.42 2.06 -5.75
N GLU A 7 -16.26 3.07 -5.98
CA GLU A 7 -15.90 4.47 -5.76
C GLU A 7 -15.67 4.78 -4.28
N ALA A 8 -16.47 4.21 -3.38
CA ALA A 8 -16.24 4.35 -1.94
C ALA A 8 -14.90 3.72 -1.52
N GLN A 9 -14.53 2.58 -2.12
CA GLN A 9 -13.23 1.94 -1.87
C GLN A 9 -12.07 2.82 -2.35
N LYS A 10 -12.16 3.35 -3.57
CA LYS A 10 -11.15 4.27 -4.13
C LYS A 10 -10.92 5.48 -3.23
N ARG A 11 -12.01 6.10 -2.77
CA ARG A 11 -11.94 7.27 -1.87
C ARG A 11 -11.37 6.91 -0.50
N ALA A 12 -11.71 5.74 0.04
CA ALA A 12 -11.14 5.26 1.31
C ALA A 12 -9.63 4.99 1.20
N ALA A 13 -9.17 4.36 0.12
CA ALA A 13 -7.74 4.14 -0.14
C ALA A 13 -6.99 5.47 -0.27
N ALA A 14 -7.55 6.43 -1.01
CA ALA A 14 -7.01 7.78 -1.13
C ALA A 14 -6.90 8.49 0.23
N ALA A 15 -7.94 8.43 1.07
CA ALA A 15 -7.93 9.02 2.41
C ALA A 15 -6.84 8.40 3.30
N ARG A 16 -6.66 7.07 3.22
CA ARG A 16 -5.63 6.37 3.99
C ARG A 16 -4.21 6.75 3.54
N ALA A 17 -3.98 6.92 2.24
CA ALA A 17 -2.69 7.36 1.70
C ALA A 17 -2.33 8.78 2.18
N LEU A 18 -3.33 9.63 2.38
CA LEU A 18 -3.15 11.01 2.86
C LEU A 18 -2.59 11.11 4.29
N GLU A 19 -2.68 10.04 5.09
CA GLU A 19 -2.06 9.98 6.41
C GLU A 19 -0.52 9.90 6.35
N PHE A 20 0.04 9.50 5.20
CA PHE A 20 1.49 9.45 4.99
C PHE A 20 2.08 10.78 4.54
N VAL A 21 1.24 11.76 4.20
CA VAL A 21 1.66 13.10 3.77
C VAL A 21 1.95 13.98 4.99
N ARG A 22 3.11 14.63 4.99
CA ARG A 22 3.56 15.56 6.03
C ARG A 22 3.82 16.94 5.44
N PRO A 23 3.74 18.02 6.24
CA PRO A 23 4.13 19.36 5.79
C PRO A 23 5.55 19.38 5.23
N GLY A 24 5.76 20.14 4.17
CA GLY A 24 7.04 20.30 3.47
C GLY A 24 7.37 19.20 2.46
N MET A 25 6.53 18.16 2.30
CA MET A 25 6.80 17.08 1.34
C MET A 25 6.65 17.53 -0.12
N ARG A 26 7.53 16.99 -0.96
CA ARG A 26 7.47 16.99 -2.42
C ARG A 26 6.77 15.72 -2.87
N LEU A 27 5.64 15.86 -3.56
CA LEU A 27 4.76 14.74 -3.88
C LEU A 27 4.69 14.46 -5.37
N GLY A 28 4.70 13.18 -5.75
CA GLY A 28 4.22 12.76 -7.06
C GLY A 28 2.72 12.53 -7.03
N LEU A 29 1.96 13.19 -7.91
CA LEU A 29 0.52 13.02 -8.04
C LEU A 29 0.19 12.11 -9.22
N GLY A 30 -0.28 10.91 -8.90
CA GLY A 30 -0.68 9.90 -9.86
C GLY A 30 -1.85 10.28 -10.78
N SER A 31 -2.25 9.35 -11.63
CA SER A 31 -3.30 9.55 -12.63
C SER A 31 -4.44 8.52 -12.52
N GLY A 32 -5.60 8.87 -13.09
CA GLY A 32 -6.80 8.02 -13.09
C GLY A 32 -7.80 8.31 -11.97
N SER A 33 -8.92 7.58 -11.99
CA SER A 33 -10.08 7.87 -11.11
C SER A 33 -9.75 7.80 -9.61
N THR A 34 -8.88 6.87 -9.22
CA THR A 34 -8.51 6.68 -7.81
C THR A 34 -7.56 7.78 -7.34
N ALA A 35 -6.57 8.15 -8.17
CA ALA A 35 -5.66 9.26 -7.91
C ALA A 35 -6.40 10.60 -7.80
N LYS A 36 -7.46 10.80 -8.59
CA LYS A 36 -8.31 11.99 -8.49
C LYS A 36 -8.89 12.20 -7.09
N HIS A 37 -9.41 11.14 -6.45
CA HIS A 37 -9.89 11.22 -5.06
C HIS A 37 -8.77 11.66 -4.09
N PHE A 38 -7.53 11.21 -4.31
CA PHE A 38 -6.38 11.63 -3.51
C PHE A 38 -6.06 13.12 -3.70
N VAL A 39 -6.02 13.61 -4.94
CA VAL A 39 -5.79 15.02 -5.24
C VAL A 39 -6.87 15.91 -4.60
N GLU A 40 -8.14 15.51 -4.68
CA GLU A 40 -9.26 16.24 -4.06
C GLU A 40 -9.15 16.33 -2.53
N LEU A 41 -8.77 15.22 -1.87
CA LEU A 41 -8.58 15.17 -0.42
C LEU A 41 -7.30 15.92 0.02
N LEU A 42 -6.22 15.83 -0.76
CA LEU A 42 -5.00 16.59 -0.54
C LEU A 42 -5.27 18.09 -0.58
N ALA A 43 -6.01 18.56 -1.59
CA ALA A 43 -6.39 19.96 -1.71
C ALA A 43 -7.19 20.47 -0.50
N GLN A 44 -8.02 19.62 0.11
CA GLN A 44 -8.73 19.99 1.36
C GLN A 44 -7.74 20.26 2.49
N ARG A 45 -6.70 19.43 2.65
CA ARG A 45 -5.67 19.65 3.68
C ARG A 45 -4.82 20.88 3.38
N VAL A 46 -4.49 21.12 2.11
CA VAL A 46 -3.77 22.32 1.66
C VAL A 46 -4.55 23.58 2.05
N ARG A 47 -5.87 23.62 1.79
CA ARG A 47 -6.73 24.74 2.21
C ARG A 47 -6.77 24.96 3.72
N THR A 48 -6.50 23.93 4.52
CA THR A 48 -6.41 24.03 5.99
C THR A 48 -4.99 24.27 6.50
N GLY A 49 -4.02 24.56 5.62
CA GLY A 49 -2.65 24.95 5.99
C GLY A 49 -1.59 23.85 5.84
N LEU A 50 -1.89 22.72 5.18
CA LEU A 50 -0.86 21.76 4.80
C LEU A 50 0.00 22.33 3.66
N GLU A 51 1.28 22.54 3.93
CA GLU A 51 2.25 22.98 2.91
C GLU A 51 2.85 21.77 2.20
N VAL A 52 2.65 21.67 0.88
CA VAL A 52 3.27 20.65 0.01
C VAL A 52 3.50 21.27 -1.38
N ILE A 53 4.42 20.68 -2.15
CA ILE A 53 4.60 20.97 -3.56
C ILE A 53 4.54 19.66 -4.35
N ALA A 54 4.01 19.68 -5.57
CA ALA A 54 3.71 18.45 -6.26
C ALA A 54 4.10 18.41 -7.75
N VAL A 55 4.42 17.22 -8.24
CA VAL A 55 4.71 16.92 -9.64
C VAL A 55 3.62 15.98 -10.18
N PRO A 56 2.78 16.41 -11.13
CA PRO A 56 1.73 15.59 -11.69
C PRO A 56 2.25 14.59 -12.73
N THR A 57 1.66 13.39 -12.79
CA THR A 57 2.02 12.35 -13.76
C THR A 57 1.25 12.45 -15.09
N SER A 58 0.32 13.38 -15.23
CA SER A 58 -0.38 13.66 -16.49
C SER A 58 -0.84 15.11 -16.58
N GLU A 59 -1.13 15.59 -17.80
CA GLU A 59 -1.76 16.90 -18.00
C GLU A 59 -3.16 16.98 -17.36
N ALA A 60 -3.88 15.85 -17.32
CA ALA A 60 -5.17 15.77 -16.63
C ALA A 60 -5.01 16.00 -15.12
N THR A 61 -4.06 15.32 -14.47
CA THR A 61 -3.77 15.51 -13.04
C THR A 61 -3.23 16.92 -12.76
N ARG A 62 -2.38 17.47 -13.64
CA ARG A 62 -1.90 18.86 -13.56
C ARG A 62 -3.08 19.83 -13.49
N SER A 63 -3.98 19.75 -14.47
CA SER A 63 -5.15 20.62 -14.58
C SER A 63 -6.06 20.51 -13.35
N ASP A 64 -6.29 19.30 -12.85
CA ASP A 64 -7.07 19.08 -11.62
C ASP A 64 -6.40 19.68 -10.38
N ALA A 65 -5.08 19.50 -10.21
CA ALA A 65 -4.33 20.01 -9.07
C ALA A 65 -4.25 21.55 -9.06
N GLU A 66 -4.01 22.18 -10.21
CA GLU A 66 -4.00 23.65 -10.37
C GLU A 66 -5.36 24.24 -10.02
N ARG A 67 -6.44 23.66 -10.58
CA ARG A 67 -7.82 24.09 -10.30
C ARG A 67 -8.18 23.98 -8.81
N LEU A 68 -7.58 23.03 -8.11
CA LEU A 68 -7.82 22.78 -6.68
C LEU A 68 -6.89 23.57 -5.76
N GLY A 69 -5.94 24.33 -6.31
CA GLY A 69 -5.03 25.20 -5.55
C GLY A 69 -3.86 24.47 -4.90
N ILE A 70 -3.41 23.33 -5.45
CA ILE A 70 -2.20 22.64 -5.01
C ILE A 70 -1.00 23.26 -5.74
N ALA A 71 0.04 23.64 -4.99
CA ALA A 71 1.27 24.17 -5.60
C ALA A 71 1.99 23.08 -6.40
N LEU A 72 2.37 23.41 -7.64
CA LEU A 72 3.04 22.49 -8.56
C LEU A 72 4.47 22.92 -8.86
N THR A 73 5.30 21.94 -9.19
CA THR A 73 6.68 22.08 -9.70
C THR A 73 6.93 21.03 -10.79
N ASN A 74 8.18 20.87 -11.20
CA ASN A 74 8.64 19.86 -12.15
C ASN A 74 9.88 19.14 -11.58
N LEU A 75 10.32 18.07 -12.24
CA LEU A 75 11.48 17.30 -11.78
C LEU A 75 12.82 18.00 -12.01
N ASP A 76 12.88 19.05 -12.84
CA ASP A 76 14.12 19.84 -13.00
C ASP A 76 14.36 20.72 -11.76
N GLU A 77 13.29 21.26 -11.17
CA GLU A 77 13.30 22.05 -9.93
C GLU A 77 13.30 21.18 -8.66
N ALA A 78 12.59 20.05 -8.70
CA ALA A 78 12.46 19.10 -7.60
C ALA A 78 12.85 17.68 -8.07
N PRO A 79 14.15 17.38 -8.21
CA PRO A 79 14.62 16.12 -8.81
C PRO A 79 14.38 14.88 -7.94
N GLU A 80 14.19 15.06 -6.64
CA GLU A 80 13.87 13.99 -5.70
C GLU A 80 12.54 14.29 -5.01
N LEU A 81 11.63 13.32 -5.01
CA LEU A 81 10.32 13.42 -4.36
C LEU A 81 10.26 12.52 -3.12
N ASP A 82 9.52 12.95 -2.11
CA ASP A 82 9.45 12.21 -0.84
C ASP A 82 8.43 11.05 -0.92
N LEU A 83 7.39 11.22 -1.72
CA LEU A 83 6.31 10.26 -1.87
C LEU A 83 5.55 10.46 -3.20
N THR A 84 5.40 9.40 -3.99
CA THR A 84 4.37 9.31 -5.03
C THR A 84 3.16 8.55 -4.53
N VAL A 85 1.96 9.07 -4.80
CA VAL A 85 0.69 8.34 -4.59
C VAL A 85 0.00 8.17 -5.94
N ASP A 86 -0.24 6.92 -6.35
CA ASP A 86 -0.78 6.63 -7.67
C ASP A 86 -1.68 5.39 -7.69
N GLY A 87 -2.51 5.26 -8.72
CA GLY A 87 -3.35 4.09 -8.96
C GLY A 87 -2.63 2.97 -9.71
N ALA A 88 -3.33 1.84 -9.83
CA ALA A 88 -2.91 0.73 -10.68
C ALA A 88 -4.11 0.09 -11.40
N ASP A 89 -3.85 -0.51 -12.56
CA ASP A 89 -4.82 -1.30 -13.31
C ASP A 89 -4.86 -2.74 -12.78
N GLU A 90 -3.70 -3.28 -12.41
CA GLU A 90 -3.56 -4.55 -11.68
C GLU A 90 -2.43 -4.51 -10.65
N ILE A 91 -2.59 -5.28 -9.58
CA ILE A 91 -1.65 -5.43 -8.47
C ILE A 91 -1.48 -6.93 -8.19
N ALA A 92 -0.27 -7.44 -8.38
CA ALA A 92 0.09 -8.82 -8.04
C ALA A 92 0.59 -8.95 -6.58
N PRO A 93 0.66 -10.17 -6.02
CA PRO A 93 1.03 -10.38 -4.61
C PRO A 93 2.43 -9.90 -4.22
N ASP A 94 3.36 -9.86 -5.18
CA ASP A 94 4.72 -9.35 -5.06
C ASP A 94 4.81 -7.81 -5.23
N LEU A 95 3.66 -7.14 -5.35
CA LEU A 95 3.51 -5.71 -5.64
C LEU A 95 4.00 -5.28 -7.03
N SER A 96 4.21 -6.23 -7.96
CA SER A 96 4.32 -5.90 -9.38
C SER A 96 2.98 -5.36 -9.89
N LEU A 97 3.01 -4.31 -10.69
CA LEU A 97 1.81 -3.63 -11.17
C LEU A 97 1.69 -3.67 -12.69
N ILE A 98 0.45 -3.65 -13.18
CA ILE A 98 0.13 -3.06 -14.50
C ILE A 98 -0.43 -1.66 -14.26
N LYS A 99 0.12 -0.67 -14.98
CA LYS A 99 -0.33 0.71 -15.06
C LYS A 99 -0.44 1.15 -16.53
N GLY A 100 -1.01 2.33 -16.75
CA GLY A 100 -1.08 2.94 -18.08
C GLY A 100 -2.44 2.83 -18.77
N GLY A 101 -3.49 2.32 -18.11
CA GLY A 101 -4.86 2.32 -18.64
C GLY A 101 -5.35 3.73 -19.01
N GLY A 102 -4.90 4.76 -18.28
CA GLY A 102 -5.16 6.17 -18.59
C GLY A 102 -4.22 6.79 -19.64
N GLY A 103 -3.17 6.09 -20.07
CA GLY A 103 -2.22 6.56 -21.08
C GLY A 103 -1.09 7.46 -20.59
N ALA A 104 -0.84 7.48 -19.28
CA ALA A 104 0.18 8.32 -18.63
C ALA A 104 1.43 7.54 -18.16
N LEU A 105 1.59 6.28 -18.58
CA LEU A 105 2.54 5.33 -17.98
C LEU A 105 3.99 5.83 -17.94
N LEU A 106 4.45 6.53 -18.98
CA LEU A 106 5.82 7.04 -19.05
C LEU A 106 6.07 8.07 -17.93
N ARG A 107 5.21 9.09 -17.83
CA ARG A 107 5.33 10.13 -16.80
C ARG A 107 5.09 9.56 -15.41
N GLU A 108 4.14 8.65 -15.26
CA GLU A 108 3.93 7.89 -14.01
C GLU A 108 5.22 7.18 -13.57
N LYS A 109 5.92 6.50 -14.47
CA LYS A 109 7.13 5.76 -14.13
C LYS A 109 8.31 6.67 -13.84
N ILE A 110 8.47 7.76 -14.59
CA ILE A 110 9.50 8.79 -14.33
C ILE A 110 9.32 9.37 -12.91
N VAL A 111 8.12 9.82 -12.57
CA VAL A 111 7.83 10.43 -11.26
C VAL A 111 7.96 9.41 -10.12
N ALA A 112 7.46 8.18 -10.32
CA ALA A 112 7.62 7.11 -9.33
C ALA A 112 9.09 6.77 -9.08
N SER A 113 9.91 6.74 -10.13
CA SER A 113 11.35 6.44 -10.03
C SER A 113 12.14 7.58 -9.39
N ALA A 114 11.69 8.82 -9.53
CA ALA A 114 12.24 9.99 -8.84
C ALA A 114 11.78 10.11 -7.37
N SER A 115 10.97 9.16 -6.87
CA SER A 115 10.42 9.20 -5.52
C SER A 115 11.11 8.23 -4.56
N LEU A 116 11.35 8.67 -3.33
CA LEU A 116 11.87 7.82 -2.26
C LEU A 116 10.90 6.67 -1.91
N ARG A 117 9.59 6.90 -2.06
CA ARG A 117 8.54 5.91 -1.81
C ARG A 117 7.40 6.08 -2.81
N MET A 118 6.78 4.96 -3.15
CA MET A 118 5.54 4.93 -3.93
C MET A 118 4.46 4.16 -3.15
N ILE A 119 3.32 4.81 -2.93
CA ILE A 119 2.11 4.20 -2.39
C ILE A 119 1.11 3.99 -3.54
N VAL A 120 0.64 2.77 -3.68
CA VAL A 120 -0.40 2.42 -4.66
C VAL A 120 -1.76 2.43 -3.98
N ILE A 121 -2.72 3.15 -4.57
CA ILE A 121 -4.11 3.22 -4.13
C ILE A 121 -5.05 2.57 -5.15
N ALA A 122 -5.87 1.64 -4.69
CA ALA A 122 -6.77 0.88 -5.56
C ALA A 122 -7.98 0.35 -4.80
N ASP A 123 -9.05 0.07 -5.53
CA ASP A 123 -10.15 -0.77 -5.06
C ASP A 123 -9.81 -2.26 -5.17
N GLU A 124 -10.61 -3.12 -4.53
CA GLU A 124 -10.35 -4.56 -4.43
C GLU A 124 -10.26 -5.27 -5.79
N SER A 125 -10.93 -4.73 -6.82
CA SER A 125 -10.96 -5.36 -8.14
C SER A 125 -9.60 -5.38 -8.83
N LYS A 126 -8.67 -4.53 -8.39
CA LYS A 126 -7.32 -4.40 -8.96
C LYS A 126 -6.36 -5.47 -8.45
N TRP A 127 -6.67 -6.13 -7.34
CA TRP A 127 -5.84 -7.23 -6.83
C TRP A 127 -6.04 -8.49 -7.68
N VAL A 128 -4.94 -9.07 -8.15
CA VAL A 128 -4.95 -10.28 -8.99
C VAL A 128 -3.95 -11.31 -8.46
N SER A 129 -4.21 -12.59 -8.72
CA SER A 129 -3.27 -13.66 -8.37
C SER A 129 -2.04 -13.67 -9.28
N SER A 130 -2.17 -13.17 -10.51
CA SER A 130 -1.13 -13.03 -11.53
C SER A 130 -1.51 -11.87 -12.44
N LEU A 131 -0.53 -11.07 -12.87
CA LEU A 131 -0.75 -10.01 -13.87
C LEU A 131 -1.19 -10.59 -15.22
N GLY A 132 -1.86 -9.78 -16.02
CA GLY A 132 -2.14 -10.03 -17.44
C GLY A 132 -3.62 -10.04 -17.83
N ARG A 133 -4.54 -9.96 -16.86
CA ARG A 133 -5.98 -9.86 -17.17
C ARG A 133 -6.31 -8.49 -17.76
N PHE A 134 -5.68 -7.42 -17.28
CA PHE A 134 -5.70 -6.12 -17.94
C PHE A 134 -4.66 -6.10 -19.07
N PRO A 135 -5.00 -5.64 -20.30
CA PRO A 135 -4.05 -5.54 -21.39
C PRO A 135 -2.87 -4.65 -21.00
N LEU A 136 -1.64 -5.15 -21.15
CA LEU A 136 -0.43 -4.42 -20.81
C LEU A 136 -0.24 -3.25 -21.78
N PRO A 137 -0.27 -1.99 -21.32
CA PRO A 137 0.01 -0.85 -22.18
C PRO A 137 1.52 -0.77 -22.48
N VAL A 138 1.89 -0.59 -23.75
CA VAL A 138 3.27 -0.39 -24.20
C VAL A 138 3.32 0.90 -25.03
N GLU A 139 3.98 1.93 -24.51
CA GLU A 139 4.18 3.20 -25.21
C GLU A 139 5.28 3.05 -26.26
N VAL A 140 4.98 3.44 -27.49
CA VAL A 140 5.84 3.23 -28.67
C VAL A 140 5.90 4.48 -29.52
N VAL A 141 7.03 4.68 -30.20
CA VAL A 141 7.13 5.72 -31.23
C VAL A 141 6.20 5.41 -32.41
N PRO A 142 5.62 6.42 -33.07
CA PRO A 142 4.78 6.20 -34.26
C PRO A 142 5.53 5.58 -35.45
N PHE A 143 6.82 5.94 -35.61
CA PHE A 143 7.65 5.45 -36.71
C PHE A 143 7.92 3.95 -36.57
N GLY A 144 7.68 3.18 -37.63
CA GLY A 144 7.95 1.74 -37.62
C GLY A 144 6.97 0.91 -36.79
N LEU A 145 5.80 1.45 -36.40
CA LEU A 145 4.80 0.79 -35.53
C LEU A 145 4.59 -0.70 -35.81
N ALA A 146 4.41 -1.09 -37.08
CA ALA A 146 4.15 -2.48 -37.43
C ALA A 146 5.34 -3.42 -37.13
N ALA A 147 6.57 -2.92 -37.25
CA ALA A 147 7.77 -3.66 -36.87
C ALA A 147 7.89 -3.75 -35.34
N THR A 148 7.71 -2.63 -34.63
CA THR A 148 7.74 -2.59 -33.16
C THR A 148 6.69 -3.52 -32.56
N ARG A 149 5.45 -3.51 -33.08
CA ARG A 149 4.38 -4.43 -32.64
C ARG A 149 4.80 -5.89 -32.77
N ARG A 150 5.35 -6.31 -33.92
CA ARG A 150 5.82 -7.69 -34.11
C ARG A 150 6.92 -8.07 -33.13
N ALA A 151 7.83 -7.14 -32.83
CA ALA A 151 8.89 -7.36 -31.85
C ALA A 151 8.34 -7.52 -30.43
N VAL A 152 7.36 -6.69 -30.04
CA VAL A 152 6.66 -6.80 -28.74
C VAL A 152 5.95 -8.15 -28.62
N GLU A 153 5.18 -8.55 -29.64
CA GLU A 153 4.48 -9.83 -29.67
C GLU A 153 5.46 -11.02 -29.61
N ALA A 154 6.57 -10.96 -30.33
CA ALA A 154 7.60 -12.01 -30.31
C ALA A 154 8.30 -12.11 -28.95
N ALA A 155 8.72 -10.98 -28.37
CA ALA A 155 9.36 -10.94 -27.06
C ALA A 155 8.44 -11.46 -25.94
N ALA A 156 7.14 -11.16 -26.02
CA ALA A 156 6.13 -11.66 -25.11
C ALA A 156 5.90 -13.17 -25.28
N ALA A 157 5.80 -13.65 -26.53
CA ALA A 157 5.63 -15.07 -26.82
C ALA A 157 6.79 -15.92 -26.27
N ASP A 158 8.03 -15.44 -26.40
CA ASP A 158 9.22 -16.09 -25.80
C ASP A 158 9.11 -16.26 -24.28
N MET A 159 8.35 -15.38 -23.62
CA MET A 159 8.11 -15.38 -22.18
C MET A 159 6.81 -16.08 -21.77
N GLY A 160 6.19 -16.81 -22.70
CA GLY A 160 4.94 -17.52 -22.45
C GLY A 160 3.73 -16.60 -22.27
N CYS A 161 3.82 -15.35 -22.75
CA CYS A 161 2.72 -14.41 -22.79
C CYS A 161 2.08 -14.46 -24.20
N ALA A 162 0.83 -14.93 -24.29
CA ALA A 162 0.15 -15.11 -25.56
C ALA A 162 -0.93 -14.05 -25.74
N GLY A 163 -0.96 -13.36 -26.88
CA GLY A 163 -2.04 -12.44 -27.20
C GLY A 163 -1.63 -11.31 -28.15
N PRO A 164 -2.60 -10.63 -28.77
CA PRO A 164 -2.33 -9.55 -29.71
C PRO A 164 -1.95 -8.25 -28.99
N ALA A 165 -1.10 -7.45 -29.63
CA ALA A 165 -0.82 -6.07 -29.22
C ALA A 165 -1.54 -5.08 -30.15
N LEU A 166 -2.64 -4.50 -29.66
CA LEU A 166 -3.52 -3.66 -30.46
C LEU A 166 -3.23 -2.18 -30.25
N LEU A 167 -3.22 -1.39 -31.33
CA LEU A 167 -3.07 0.07 -31.22
C LEU A 167 -4.26 0.67 -30.46
N ARG A 168 -3.99 1.36 -29.36
CA ARG A 168 -4.99 2.09 -28.58
C ARG A 168 -5.62 3.19 -29.43
N ARG A 169 -6.94 3.24 -29.44
CA ARG A 169 -7.71 4.27 -30.16
C ARG A 169 -8.27 5.30 -29.19
N ALA A 170 -8.23 6.56 -29.59
CA ALA A 170 -8.97 7.63 -28.95
C ALA A 170 -10.47 7.53 -29.27
N LYS A 171 -11.29 8.36 -28.62
CA LYS A 171 -12.77 8.34 -28.76
C LYS A 171 -13.24 8.67 -30.18
N ASP A 172 -12.43 9.41 -30.93
CA ASP A 172 -12.65 9.77 -32.34
C ASP A 172 -12.22 8.65 -33.32
N GLY A 173 -11.68 7.54 -32.81
CA GLY A 173 -11.22 6.40 -33.60
C GLY A 173 -9.79 6.51 -34.12
N HIS A 174 -9.13 7.66 -33.96
CA HIS A 174 -7.72 7.85 -34.31
C HIS A 174 -6.80 7.19 -33.26
N ALA A 175 -5.50 7.12 -33.55
CA ALA A 175 -4.52 6.63 -32.58
C ALA A 175 -4.55 7.52 -31.33
N PHE A 176 -4.57 6.90 -30.15
CA PHE A 176 -4.36 7.62 -28.91
C PHE A 176 -2.94 8.20 -28.88
N VAL A 177 -2.81 9.47 -28.53
CA VAL A 177 -1.53 10.17 -28.39
C VAL A 177 -1.30 10.47 -26.93
N THR A 178 -0.16 10.01 -26.39
CA THR A 178 0.22 10.26 -24.98
C THR A 178 0.61 11.71 -24.78
N ASP A 179 0.72 12.14 -23.52
CA ASP A 179 1.27 13.47 -23.18
C ASP A 179 2.73 13.65 -23.65
N GLY A 180 3.42 12.56 -24.02
CA GLY A 180 4.76 12.55 -24.62
C GLY A 180 4.75 12.58 -26.16
N GLY A 181 3.58 12.56 -26.81
CA GLY A 181 3.47 12.53 -28.27
C GLY A 181 3.63 11.15 -28.91
N HIS A 182 3.60 10.08 -28.11
CA HIS A 182 3.76 8.70 -28.56
C HIS A 182 2.42 7.99 -28.71
N TRP A 183 2.44 6.74 -29.17
CA TRP A 183 1.27 5.87 -29.26
C TRP A 183 1.35 4.74 -28.23
N ILE A 184 0.23 4.06 -27.98
CA ILE A 184 0.18 2.90 -27.07
C ILE A 184 -0.31 1.66 -27.80
N LEU A 185 0.39 0.55 -27.61
CA LEU A 185 -0.10 -0.79 -27.90
C LEU A 185 -0.66 -1.41 -26.62
N ASP A 186 -1.92 -1.83 -26.63
CA ASP A 186 -2.56 -2.61 -25.58
C ASP A 186 -2.37 -4.10 -25.84
N ALA A 187 -1.49 -4.74 -25.08
CA ALA A 187 -1.12 -6.14 -25.26
C ALA A 187 -1.93 -7.07 -24.35
N ALA A 188 -2.90 -7.77 -24.94
CA ALA A 188 -3.84 -8.63 -24.22
C ALA A 188 -3.25 -10.02 -23.95
N PHE A 189 -2.22 -10.09 -23.10
CA PHE A 189 -1.45 -11.33 -22.87
C PHE A 189 -2.15 -12.39 -22.02
N GLU A 190 -3.30 -12.08 -21.43
CA GLU A 190 -4.11 -12.90 -20.50
C GLU A 190 -3.42 -13.25 -19.17
N ARG A 191 -2.12 -13.57 -19.23
CA ARG A 191 -1.26 -13.89 -18.10
C ARG A 191 0.18 -13.50 -18.39
N ILE A 192 0.84 -12.93 -17.40
CA ILE A 192 2.26 -12.56 -17.42
C ILE A 192 2.95 -13.34 -16.28
N PRO A 193 3.60 -14.48 -16.58
CA PRO A 193 4.18 -15.35 -15.55
C PRO A 193 5.39 -14.74 -14.85
N ASP A 194 6.20 -13.99 -15.59
CA ASP A 194 7.40 -13.32 -15.09
C ASP A 194 7.41 -11.85 -15.55
N PRO A 195 6.79 -10.95 -14.74
CA PRO A 195 6.74 -9.52 -15.04
C PRO A 195 8.13 -8.88 -15.18
N ARG A 196 9.13 -9.34 -14.43
CA ARG A 196 10.48 -8.77 -14.45
C ARG A 196 11.16 -9.08 -15.77
N SER A 197 11.21 -10.35 -16.15
CA SER A 197 11.87 -10.77 -17.40
C SER A 197 11.16 -10.20 -18.63
N LEU A 198 9.83 -10.06 -18.60
CA LEU A 198 9.10 -9.42 -19.69
C LEU A 198 9.44 -7.92 -19.79
N ALA A 199 9.50 -7.20 -18.66
CA ALA A 199 9.88 -5.79 -18.63
C ALA A 199 11.26 -5.58 -19.29
N GLU A 200 12.27 -6.32 -18.82
CA GLU A 200 13.65 -6.23 -19.36
C GLU A 200 13.72 -6.52 -20.87
N ARG A 201 12.90 -7.45 -21.36
CA ARG A 201 12.82 -7.72 -22.81
C ARG A 201 12.17 -6.60 -23.60
N LEU A 202 11.10 -6.00 -23.07
CA LEU A 202 10.41 -4.89 -23.73
C LEU A 202 11.29 -3.65 -23.79
N ASP A 203 12.05 -3.35 -22.73
CA ASP A 203 13.04 -2.27 -22.68
C ASP A 203 14.11 -2.39 -23.79
N GLY A 204 14.43 -3.63 -24.19
CA GLY A 204 15.40 -3.89 -25.26
C GLY A 204 14.89 -3.67 -26.68
N ILE A 205 13.60 -3.38 -26.89
CA ILE A 205 13.00 -3.27 -28.23
C ILE A 205 13.11 -1.83 -28.74
N ALA A 206 13.83 -1.64 -29.86
CA ALA A 206 13.87 -0.37 -30.55
C ALA A 206 12.46 0.10 -30.94
N GLY A 207 12.10 1.31 -30.50
CA GLY A 207 10.80 1.92 -30.75
C GLY A 207 9.77 1.71 -29.63
N VAL A 208 10.07 0.86 -28.63
CA VAL A 208 9.40 0.93 -27.33
C VAL A 208 10.02 2.09 -26.56
N ILE A 209 9.16 2.95 -26.01
CA ILE A 209 9.55 4.05 -25.13
C ILE A 209 9.47 3.61 -23.68
N GLU A 210 8.35 2.96 -23.32
CA GLU A 210 8.11 2.48 -21.96
C GLU A 210 6.94 1.48 -21.96
N HIS A 211 6.77 0.73 -20.87
CA HIS A 211 5.67 -0.21 -20.70
C HIS A 211 5.00 -0.13 -19.32
N GLY A 212 3.77 -0.63 -19.24
CA GLY A 212 2.92 -0.57 -18.05
C GLY A 212 3.35 -1.47 -16.88
N LEU A 213 4.40 -2.31 -17.02
CA LEU A 213 4.94 -3.10 -15.91
C LEU A 213 5.77 -2.21 -14.97
N PHE A 214 5.32 -2.08 -13.72
CA PHE A 214 6.05 -1.38 -12.66
C PHE A 214 6.51 -2.43 -11.66
N VAL A 215 7.74 -2.93 -11.84
CA VAL A 215 8.31 -4.02 -11.04
C VAL A 215 9.32 -3.43 -10.05
N GLY A 216 9.11 -3.67 -8.76
CA GLY A 216 10.02 -3.20 -7.70
C GLY A 216 9.93 -1.71 -7.35
N LEU A 217 8.94 -0.97 -7.88
CA LEU A 217 8.74 0.45 -7.57
C LEU A 217 7.76 0.69 -6.41
N ALA A 218 6.75 -0.16 -6.27
CA ALA A 218 5.73 -0.03 -5.23
C ALA A 218 6.27 -0.44 -3.85
N HIS A 219 6.20 0.48 -2.89
CA HIS A 219 6.64 0.24 -1.51
C HIS A 219 5.49 -0.22 -0.60
N ALA A 220 4.28 0.27 -0.88
CA ALA A 220 3.08 -0.16 -0.19
C ALA A 220 1.89 -0.18 -1.14
N ALA A 221 1.22 -1.34 -1.17
CA ALA A 221 -0.18 -1.47 -1.63
C ALA A 221 -0.96 -2.29 -0.59
N ARG A 222 -0.30 -3.29 0.00
CA ARG A 222 -0.91 -4.23 0.95
C ARG A 222 -1.27 -3.60 2.30
N GLU A 223 -0.54 -2.64 2.85
CA GLU A 223 -0.90 -1.95 4.11
C GLU A 223 -2.20 -1.12 3.98
N LEU A 224 -2.55 -0.70 2.77
CA LEU A 224 -3.82 -0.04 2.47
C LEU A 224 -4.96 -1.03 2.12
N LEU A 225 -4.63 -2.21 1.58
CA LEU A 225 -5.56 -3.33 1.44
C LEU A 225 -5.75 -4.14 2.75
N LEU A 226 -4.81 -4.12 3.70
CA LEU A 226 -4.86 -4.89 4.95
C LEU A 226 -5.66 -4.20 6.07
N ALA A 227 -6.01 -2.92 5.89
CA ALA A 227 -7.15 -2.33 6.59
C ALA A 227 -8.50 -3.00 6.16
N LEU A 228 -8.51 -3.78 5.08
CA LEU A 228 -9.64 -4.64 4.69
C LEU A 228 -9.42 -6.13 5.05
N GLY A 229 -8.21 -6.57 5.39
CA GLY A 229 -7.87 -8.00 5.60
C GLY A 229 -8.06 -8.56 7.01
N LEU A 230 -8.15 -7.71 8.05
CA LEU A 230 -8.61 -8.12 9.39
C LEU A 230 -10.13 -7.92 9.58
N ALA A 231 -10.84 -7.64 8.48
CA ALA A 231 -12.28 -7.36 8.43
C ALA A 231 -13.10 -8.40 7.63
N PHE A 232 -12.59 -9.62 7.42
CA PHE A 232 -13.36 -10.70 6.81
C PHE A 232 -13.32 -11.99 7.63
N ALA A 233 -13.98 -11.93 8.78
CA ALA A 233 -15.05 -12.88 9.05
C ALA A 233 -16.23 -12.04 9.56
N VAL A 234 -17.44 -12.50 9.27
CA VAL A 234 -18.74 -12.02 9.78
C VAL A 234 -19.56 -11.16 8.80
N GLY A 235 -20.58 -11.83 8.25
CA GLY A 235 -21.98 -11.42 8.45
C GLY A 235 -22.43 -10.14 7.75
N ALA A 236 -23.17 -10.29 6.66
CA ALA A 236 -23.97 -9.21 6.11
C ALA A 236 -25.09 -8.81 7.08
N GLY A 237 -25.14 -7.54 7.49
CA GLY A 237 -26.37 -6.91 7.96
C GLY A 237 -26.23 -5.95 9.14
N ALA A 238 -26.07 -4.67 8.86
CA ALA A 238 -26.80 -3.58 9.53
C ALA A 238 -26.42 -2.24 8.88
N ALA A 239 -27.43 -1.47 8.48
CA ALA A 239 -27.27 -0.10 8.06
C ALA A 239 -26.53 0.72 9.14
N ALA A 240 -25.76 1.72 8.73
CA ALA A 240 -25.02 2.63 9.59
C ALA A 240 -25.97 3.40 10.53
N GLN A 241 -26.27 2.79 11.68
CA GLN A 241 -26.73 3.44 12.90
C GLN A 241 -25.53 3.56 13.84
N GLN A 242 -25.42 4.70 14.51
CA GLN A 242 -24.42 4.92 15.55
C GLN A 242 -24.50 3.74 16.55
N PRO A 243 -23.37 3.07 16.87
CA PRO A 243 -23.40 1.86 17.67
C PRO A 243 -24.07 2.11 19.03
N SER A 244 -24.98 1.23 19.42
CA SER A 244 -25.68 1.35 20.71
C SER A 244 -24.68 1.30 21.88
N ALA A 245 -24.99 1.96 22.99
CA ALA A 245 -24.16 1.90 24.20
C ALA A 245 -23.93 0.44 24.68
N ASN A 246 -24.93 -0.43 24.48
CA ASN A 246 -24.84 -1.86 24.80
C ASN A 246 -23.88 -2.61 23.88
N ALA A 247 -23.86 -2.30 22.59
CA ALA A 247 -22.90 -2.88 21.65
C ALA A 247 -21.47 -2.46 22.00
N ILE A 248 -21.25 -1.19 22.35
CA ILE A 248 -19.93 -0.70 22.79
C ILE A 248 -19.50 -1.38 24.10
N ALA A 249 -20.39 -1.54 25.07
CA ALA A 249 -20.10 -2.24 26.32
C ALA A 249 -19.72 -3.71 26.07
N THR A 250 -20.49 -4.42 25.25
CA THR A 250 -20.20 -5.82 24.88
C THR A 250 -18.87 -5.93 24.14
N ALA A 251 -18.56 -5.00 23.24
CA ALA A 251 -17.29 -4.94 22.53
C ALA A 251 -16.08 -4.75 23.47
N LYS A 252 -16.21 -3.92 24.52
CA LYS A 252 -15.16 -3.77 25.54
C LYS A 252 -14.88 -5.09 26.25
N GLU A 253 -15.93 -5.84 26.58
CA GLU A 253 -15.79 -7.17 27.18
C GLU A 253 -15.11 -8.16 26.22
N VAL A 254 -15.42 -8.13 24.94
CA VAL A 254 -14.75 -8.96 23.92
C VAL A 254 -13.25 -8.64 23.84
N ILE A 255 -12.88 -7.36 23.75
CA ILE A 255 -11.49 -6.91 23.70
C ILE A 255 -10.71 -7.37 24.94
N THR A 256 -11.36 -7.29 26.10
CA THR A 256 -10.78 -7.75 27.37
C THR A 256 -10.62 -9.27 27.38
N ALA A 257 -11.64 -10.02 26.98
CA ALA A 257 -11.62 -11.49 26.96
C ALA A 257 -10.59 -12.05 25.97
N LYS A 258 -10.31 -11.32 24.87
CA LYS A 258 -9.25 -11.63 23.90
C LYS A 258 -7.83 -11.40 24.43
N GLY A 259 -7.67 -10.79 25.61
CA GLY A 259 -6.36 -10.35 26.12
C GLY A 259 -5.78 -9.14 25.39
N ALA A 260 -6.51 -8.55 24.43
CA ALA A 260 -6.04 -7.42 23.63
C ALA A 260 -5.90 -6.12 24.46
N GLY A 261 -6.52 -6.05 25.65
CA GLY A 261 -6.31 -4.94 26.57
C GLY A 261 -4.85 -4.79 27.02
N ALA A 262 -4.10 -5.89 27.10
CA ALA A 262 -2.67 -5.86 27.44
C ALA A 262 -1.81 -5.20 26.36
N LEU A 263 -2.26 -5.17 25.10
CA LEU A 263 -1.54 -4.52 24.00
C LEU A 263 -1.53 -2.99 24.13
N TYR A 264 -2.60 -2.43 24.70
CA TYR A 264 -2.77 -0.97 24.80
C TYR A 264 -2.31 -0.41 26.15
N SER A 265 -2.19 -1.26 27.18
CA SER A 265 -1.75 -0.89 28.53
C SER A 265 -0.42 -0.12 28.55
N PRO A 266 0.63 -0.52 27.80
CA PRO A 266 1.92 0.18 27.82
C PRO A 266 1.93 1.52 27.07
N LEU A 267 0.88 1.88 26.32
CA LEU A 267 0.92 3.05 25.43
C LEU A 267 1.05 4.36 26.20
N VAL A 268 0.25 4.53 27.27
CA VAL A 268 0.31 5.74 28.11
C VAL A 268 1.70 5.88 28.71
N SER A 269 2.22 4.80 29.29
CA SER A 269 3.56 4.78 29.87
C SER A 269 4.65 5.04 28.81
N GLY A 270 4.51 4.48 27.61
CA GLY A 270 5.44 4.69 26.50
C GLY A 270 5.51 6.15 26.06
N VAL A 271 4.37 6.87 26.02
CA VAL A 271 4.37 8.31 25.71
C VAL A 271 5.10 9.11 26.80
N ILE A 272 4.85 8.79 28.07
CA ILE A 272 5.51 9.46 29.20
C ILE A 272 7.03 9.25 29.15
N GLU A 273 7.47 7.99 28.97
CA GLU A 273 8.91 7.64 28.93
C GLU A 273 9.63 8.23 27.71
N ARG A 274 8.96 8.26 26.55
CA ARG A 274 9.51 8.88 25.34
C ARG A 274 9.69 10.39 25.53
N THR A 275 8.68 11.05 26.10
CA THR A 275 8.72 12.50 26.38
C THR A 275 9.83 12.81 27.38
N LYS A 276 9.96 12.02 28.44
CA LYS A 276 11.07 12.09 29.40
C LYS A 276 12.42 11.98 28.68
N THR A 277 12.58 11.00 27.80
CA THR A 277 13.83 10.76 27.07
C THR A 277 14.23 11.97 26.22
N VAL A 278 13.27 12.58 25.51
CA VAL A 278 13.51 13.81 24.72
C VAL A 278 13.98 14.96 25.61
N LEU A 279 13.35 15.16 26.77
CA LEU A 279 13.75 16.21 27.70
C LEU A 279 15.13 15.96 28.33
N LEU A 280 15.45 14.71 28.65
CA LEU A 280 16.78 14.31 29.14
C LEU A 280 17.90 14.54 28.11
N GLN A 281 17.62 14.32 26.83
CA GLN A 281 18.57 14.62 25.76
C GLN A 281 18.89 16.13 25.67
N SER A 282 17.88 16.98 25.90
CA SER A 282 18.05 18.43 25.88
C SER A 282 18.76 18.99 27.12
N ASN A 283 18.59 18.33 28.27
CA ASN A 283 19.26 18.71 29.52
C ASN A 283 19.43 17.49 30.45
N PRO A 284 20.61 16.85 30.42
CA PRO A 284 20.89 15.65 31.22
C PRO A 284 20.79 15.86 32.74
N MET A 285 20.87 17.10 33.22
CA MET A 285 20.80 17.41 34.66
C MET A 285 19.38 17.30 35.24
N LEU A 286 18.37 17.21 34.39
CA LEU A 286 16.97 17.05 34.81
C LEU A 286 16.61 15.59 35.15
N GLY A 287 17.58 14.66 35.15
CA GLY A 287 17.41 13.24 35.43
C GLY A 287 16.49 12.92 36.61
N LYS A 288 16.81 13.49 37.77
CA LYS A 288 16.07 13.24 39.01
C LYS A 288 14.64 13.78 38.91
N ASP A 289 14.50 15.05 38.55
CA ASP A 289 13.21 15.74 38.53
C ASP A 289 12.26 15.13 37.48
N LEU A 290 12.77 14.79 36.30
CA LEU A 290 11.97 14.15 35.24
C LEU A 290 11.53 12.73 35.61
N ASN A 291 12.32 11.99 36.38
CA ASN A 291 11.90 10.69 36.90
C ASN A 291 10.78 10.83 37.94
N GLU A 292 10.87 11.81 38.84
CA GLU A 292 9.83 12.10 39.83
C GLU A 292 8.52 12.57 39.15
N VAL A 293 8.63 13.43 38.12
CA VAL A 293 7.49 13.87 37.32
C VAL A 293 6.88 12.70 36.53
N ALA A 294 7.69 11.89 35.85
CA ALA A 294 7.19 10.74 35.10
C ALA A 294 6.43 9.77 36.01
N ALA A 295 6.94 9.49 37.22
CA ALA A 295 6.24 8.63 38.19
C ALA A 295 4.86 9.19 38.58
N LYS A 296 4.74 10.51 38.78
CA LYS A 296 3.44 11.16 39.05
C LYS A 296 2.50 11.05 37.83
N LEU A 297 3.00 11.29 36.63
CA LEU A 297 2.21 11.22 35.40
C LEU A 297 1.75 9.79 35.09
N HIS A 298 2.58 8.77 35.37
CA HIS A 298 2.17 7.37 35.24
C HIS A 298 0.99 7.05 36.17
N ALA A 299 1.00 7.55 37.41
CA ALA A 299 -0.10 7.36 38.35
C ALA A 299 -1.35 8.17 37.94
N GLU A 300 -1.17 9.42 37.53
CA GLU A 300 -2.27 10.33 37.10
C GLU A 300 -3.00 9.80 35.87
N TYR A 301 -2.27 9.28 34.89
CA TYR A 301 -2.83 8.87 33.60
C TYR A 301 -3.02 7.38 33.42
N ALA A 302 -2.81 6.56 34.45
CA ALA A 302 -2.97 5.10 34.40
C ALA A 302 -4.34 4.68 33.80
N SER A 303 -5.40 5.44 34.10
CA SER A 303 -6.77 5.18 33.62
C SER A 303 -7.03 5.59 32.17
N ARG A 304 -6.17 6.43 31.55
CA ARG A 304 -6.37 6.92 30.17
C ARG A 304 -6.24 5.81 29.12
N SER A 305 -5.64 4.67 29.48
CA SER A 305 -5.69 3.45 28.66
C SER A 305 -7.14 3.03 28.32
N ALA A 306 -8.11 3.35 29.18
CA ALA A 306 -9.52 3.11 28.94
C ALA A 306 -10.12 3.95 27.80
N GLU A 307 -9.53 5.10 27.47
CA GLU A 307 -9.94 5.93 26.32
C GLU A 307 -9.69 5.16 25.02
N ILE A 308 -8.50 4.57 24.87
CA ILE A 308 -8.12 3.76 23.70
C ILE A 308 -9.03 2.52 23.60
N LEU A 309 -9.27 1.84 24.73
CA LEU A 309 -10.20 0.70 24.75
C LEU A 309 -11.62 1.10 24.34
N THR A 310 -12.05 2.32 24.68
CA THR A 310 -13.35 2.84 24.28
C THR A 310 -13.42 3.10 22.77
N GLU A 311 -12.39 3.70 22.19
CA GLU A 311 -12.34 3.92 20.73
C GLU A 311 -12.25 2.60 19.96
N VAL A 312 -11.44 1.65 20.41
CA VAL A 312 -11.38 0.31 19.79
C VAL A 312 -12.72 -0.42 19.94
N ALA A 313 -13.41 -0.30 21.08
CA ALA A 313 -14.74 -0.88 21.26
C ALA A 313 -15.80 -0.26 20.34
N LYS A 314 -15.74 1.04 20.08
CA LYS A 314 -16.60 1.69 19.08
C LYS A 314 -16.36 1.12 17.68
N LEU A 315 -15.10 0.85 17.32
CA LEU A 315 -14.77 0.19 16.06
C LEU A 315 -15.41 -1.20 15.98
N TYR A 316 -15.29 -2.03 17.02
CA TYR A 316 -15.97 -3.33 17.08
C TYR A 316 -17.49 -3.18 16.97
N ALA A 317 -18.10 -2.29 17.76
CA ALA A 317 -19.55 -2.08 17.73
C ALA A 317 -20.08 -1.49 16.41
N SER A 318 -19.22 -0.86 15.61
CA SER A 318 -19.57 -0.40 14.25
C SER A 318 -19.49 -1.50 13.18
N ARG A 319 -18.88 -2.64 13.50
CA ARG A 319 -18.58 -3.73 12.56
C ARG A 319 -19.29 -5.04 12.88
N PHE A 320 -19.67 -5.24 14.13
CA PHE A 320 -20.38 -6.43 14.59
C PHE A 320 -21.74 -6.01 15.16
N THR A 321 -22.77 -6.77 14.84
CA THR A 321 -24.06 -6.64 15.52
C THR A 321 -23.90 -6.95 17.01
N GLU A 322 -24.80 -6.45 17.85
CA GLU A 322 -24.77 -6.73 19.29
C GLU A 322 -24.81 -8.24 19.57
N GLN A 323 -25.54 -9.01 18.76
CA GLN A 323 -25.60 -10.47 18.91
C GLN A 323 -24.27 -11.13 18.56
N GLU A 324 -23.61 -10.73 17.47
CA GLU A 324 -22.30 -11.26 17.09
C GLU A 324 -21.21 -10.93 18.13
N LEU A 325 -21.29 -9.76 18.77
CA LEU A 325 -20.43 -9.42 19.90
C LEU A 325 -20.69 -10.32 21.11
N LYS A 326 -21.95 -10.62 21.42
CA LYS A 326 -22.32 -11.56 22.50
C LYS A 326 -21.82 -12.97 22.21
N ASP A 327 -21.96 -13.44 20.98
CA ASP A 327 -21.53 -14.78 20.57
C ASP A 327 -19.99 -14.88 20.60
N THR A 328 -19.29 -13.84 20.12
CA THR A 328 -17.84 -13.73 20.20
C THR A 328 -17.39 -13.74 21.66
N LEU A 329 -18.05 -12.98 22.52
CA LEU A 329 -17.76 -12.95 23.94
C LEU A 329 -17.97 -14.30 24.61
N ALA A 330 -19.05 -15.01 24.25
CA ALA A 330 -19.34 -16.35 24.75
C ALA A 330 -18.24 -17.34 24.33
N PHE A 331 -17.76 -17.27 23.08
CA PHE A 331 -16.65 -18.08 22.61
C PHE A 331 -15.38 -17.83 23.43
N TYR A 332 -14.93 -16.57 23.58
CA TYR A 332 -13.71 -16.27 24.33
C TYR A 332 -13.85 -16.52 25.84
N LYS A 333 -15.08 -16.52 26.38
CA LYS A 333 -15.35 -16.95 27.76
C LYS A 333 -15.35 -18.48 27.93
N SER A 334 -15.52 -19.26 26.86
CA SER A 334 -15.51 -20.73 26.89
C SER A 334 -14.14 -21.32 27.26
N PRO A 335 -14.05 -22.58 27.73
CA PRO A 335 -12.77 -23.23 28.02
C PRO A 335 -11.82 -23.26 26.81
N LEU A 336 -12.35 -23.49 25.61
CA LEU A 336 -11.57 -23.50 24.37
C LEU A 336 -11.05 -22.09 24.03
N GLY A 337 -11.91 -21.07 24.10
CA GLY A 337 -11.52 -19.69 23.82
C GLY A 337 -10.44 -19.18 24.77
N ARG A 338 -10.54 -19.49 26.07
CA ARG A 338 -9.48 -19.16 27.05
C ARG A 338 -8.17 -19.90 26.78
N LYS A 339 -8.24 -21.18 26.39
CA LYS A 339 -7.05 -21.94 26.00
C LYS A 339 -6.39 -21.32 24.77
N LEU A 340 -7.17 -20.93 23.76
CA LEU A 340 -6.65 -20.29 22.56
C LEU A 340 -5.92 -18.99 22.90
N VAL A 341 -6.53 -18.10 23.70
CA VAL A 341 -5.90 -16.83 24.12
C VAL A 341 -4.58 -17.06 24.88
N ALA A 342 -4.47 -18.13 25.65
CA ALA A 342 -3.26 -18.47 26.40
C ALA A 342 -2.16 -19.11 25.53
N GLU A 343 -2.51 -20.03 24.64
CA GLU A 343 -1.57 -20.85 23.88
C GLU A 343 -1.13 -20.19 22.56
N GLU A 344 -1.99 -19.40 21.92
CA GLU A 344 -1.72 -18.81 20.60
C GLU A 344 -0.44 -17.95 20.57
N PRO A 345 -0.16 -17.07 21.56
CA PRO A 345 1.12 -16.34 21.60
C PRO A 345 2.34 -17.25 21.72
N ILE A 346 2.22 -18.35 22.47
CA ILE A 346 3.32 -19.33 22.68
C ILE A 346 3.59 -20.07 21.37
N ILE A 347 2.53 -20.50 20.68
CA ILE A 347 2.62 -21.19 19.39
C ILE A 347 3.24 -20.27 18.35
N LEU A 348 2.84 -18.99 18.29
CA LEU A 348 3.41 -18.01 17.37
C LEU A 348 4.90 -17.78 17.64
N ASP A 349 5.32 -17.58 18.89
CA ASP A 349 6.73 -17.42 19.27
C ASP A 349 7.57 -18.65 18.88
N GLN A 350 7.09 -19.85 19.19
CA GLN A 350 7.78 -21.09 18.83
C GLN A 350 7.85 -21.32 17.32
N SER A 351 6.78 -20.96 16.60
CA SER A 351 6.74 -21.06 15.14
C SER A 351 7.79 -20.15 14.50
N MET A 352 7.94 -18.92 15.00
CA MET A 352 8.97 -17.98 14.53
C MET A 352 10.40 -18.50 14.77
N LYS A 353 10.67 -19.04 15.96
CA LYS A 353 11.98 -19.68 16.27
C LYS A 353 12.28 -20.86 15.36
N THR A 354 11.25 -21.66 15.07
CA THR A 354 11.36 -22.80 14.16
C THR A 354 11.68 -22.33 12.74
N ALA A 355 10.98 -21.30 12.25
CA ALA A 355 11.24 -20.72 10.93
C ALA A 355 12.65 -20.13 10.82
N GLN A 356 13.14 -19.46 11.87
CA GLN A 356 14.49 -18.94 11.92
C GLN A 356 15.55 -20.06 11.84
N THR A 357 15.37 -21.12 12.64
CA THR A 357 16.28 -22.29 12.62
C THR A 357 16.32 -22.95 11.24
N TRP A 358 15.15 -23.09 10.60
CA TRP A 358 15.07 -23.60 9.24
C TRP A 358 15.79 -22.69 8.23
N ALA A 359 15.59 -21.37 8.34
CA ALA A 359 16.23 -20.39 7.44
C ALA A 359 17.75 -20.39 7.57
N GLU A 360 18.28 -20.54 8.79
CA GLU A 360 19.72 -20.69 9.04
C GLU A 360 20.27 -21.95 8.37
N GLY A 361 19.60 -23.09 8.53
CA GLY A 361 19.99 -24.35 7.88
C GLY A 361 19.97 -24.25 6.35
N PHE A 362 18.90 -23.67 5.80
CA PHE A 362 18.77 -23.46 4.36
C PHE A 362 19.85 -22.52 3.81
N SER A 363 20.17 -21.43 4.53
CA SER A 363 21.25 -20.51 4.18
C SER A 363 22.60 -21.22 4.09
N GLN A 364 22.93 -22.11 5.04
CA GLN A 364 24.16 -22.91 5.00
C GLN A 364 24.21 -23.84 3.78
N GLU A 365 23.09 -24.49 3.44
CA GLU A 365 23.01 -25.33 2.24
C GLU A 365 23.29 -24.50 0.97
N ILE A 366 22.65 -23.34 0.85
CA ILE A 366 22.83 -22.44 -0.29
C ILE A 366 24.27 -21.94 -0.37
N MET A 367 24.85 -21.49 0.75
CA MET A 367 26.25 -21.05 0.80
C MET A 367 27.21 -22.16 0.36
N SER A 368 27.00 -23.40 0.79
CA SER A 368 27.81 -24.55 0.37
C SER A 368 27.75 -24.77 -1.15
N LYS A 369 26.54 -24.72 -1.73
CA LYS A 369 26.36 -24.85 -3.19
C LYS A 369 27.01 -23.71 -3.97
N ILE A 370 26.86 -22.46 -3.50
CA ILE A 370 27.48 -21.29 -4.13
C ILE A 370 29.00 -21.42 -4.12
N ARG A 371 29.61 -21.74 -2.96
CA ARG A 371 31.07 -21.94 -2.88
C ARG A 371 31.55 -23.04 -3.82
N GLY A 372 30.84 -24.16 -3.87
CA GLY A 372 31.16 -25.27 -4.76
C GLY A 372 31.17 -24.86 -6.24
N GLU A 373 30.20 -24.05 -6.66
CA GLU A 373 30.11 -23.56 -8.03
C GLU A 373 31.15 -22.47 -8.34
N MET A 374 31.43 -21.58 -7.40
CA MET A 374 32.45 -20.54 -7.54
C MET A 374 33.86 -21.12 -7.62
N LYS A 375 34.13 -22.20 -6.88
CA LYS A 375 35.40 -22.95 -6.95
C LYS A 375 35.65 -23.54 -8.33
N LYS A 376 34.61 -24.09 -9.00
CA LYS A 376 34.73 -24.58 -10.39
C LYS A 376 35.09 -23.46 -11.37
N ARG A 377 34.75 -22.22 -11.04
CA ARG A 377 35.03 -21.01 -11.83
C ARG A 377 36.36 -20.34 -11.46
N GLY A 378 37.17 -20.98 -10.60
CA GLY A 378 38.50 -20.49 -10.21
C GLY A 378 38.49 -19.47 -9.07
N HIS A 379 37.35 -19.29 -8.38
CA HIS A 379 37.24 -18.40 -7.22
C HIS A 379 37.17 -19.23 -5.92
N ASP A 380 38.13 -19.03 -5.01
CA ASP A 380 38.14 -19.67 -3.69
C ASP A 380 37.52 -18.72 -2.66
N ILE A 381 36.27 -19.00 -2.26
CA ILE A 381 35.42 -18.20 -1.34
C ILE A 381 34.64 -19.07 -0.37
#